data_AF-A0A2V9MYT8-F1
#
_entry.id   AF-A0A2V9MYT8-F1
#
_cell.length_a   1.000
_cell.length_b   1.000
_cell.length_c   1.000
_cell.angle_alpha   90.00
_cell.angle_beta   90.00
_cell.angle_gamma   90.00
#
_symmetry.space_group_name_H-M   'P 1'
#
loop_
_entity.id
_entity.type
_entity.pdbx_description
1 polymer ?
#
loop_
_entity_poly.entity_id
_entity_poly.type
_entity_poly.pdbx_seq_one_letter_code
_entity_poly.pdbx_strand_id
1 'polypeptide(L)'
;MRVQRVVFGLVCLFFFARAQISAQIRNAPTGKVRTYYIAADEVDWEFAPTGADQINGERYDFEDDPASKGTLYPNSTKYKKALFREYTDARPLPR
;
A
#
# COMPACT_ATOMS: atom_id res chain seq x y z
N MET A 1 19.57 -37.42 4.36
CA MET A 1 19.09 -36.73 3.13
C MET A 1 18.33 -35.46 3.50
N ARG A 2 19.04 -34.34 3.72
CA ARG A 2 18.43 -33.05 4.12
C ARG A 2 19.23 -31.82 3.63
N VAL A 3 19.95 -31.96 2.51
CA VAL A 3 20.83 -30.90 1.96
C VAL A 3 20.58 -30.64 0.45
N GLN A 4 19.60 -31.31 -0.18
CA GLN A 4 19.34 -31.19 -1.63
C GLN A 4 18.32 -30.09 -2.01
N ARG A 5 17.63 -29.45 -1.05
CA ARG A 5 16.49 -28.56 -1.33
C ARG A 5 16.82 -27.07 -1.45
N VAL A 6 17.98 -26.63 -0.99
CA VAL A 6 18.36 -25.19 -1.02
C VAL A 6 19.09 -24.82 -2.31
N VAL A 7 19.81 -25.75 -2.93
CA VAL A 7 20.63 -25.49 -4.12
C VAL A 7 19.78 -25.34 -5.40
N PHE A 8 18.60 -25.96 -5.47
CA PHE A 8 17.70 -25.86 -6.63
C PHE A 8 16.98 -24.50 -6.75
N GLY A 9 16.76 -23.80 -5.63
CA GLY A 9 16.11 -22.47 -5.63
C GLY A 9 17.05 -21.35 -6.12
N LEU A 10 18.35 -21.47 -5.84
CA LEU A 10 19.32 -20.44 -6.21
C LEU A 10 19.72 -20.49 -7.70
N VAL A 11 19.69 -21.68 -8.32
CA VAL A 11 20.08 -21.85 -9.74
C VAL A 11 19.01 -21.31 -10.71
N CYS A 12 17.73 -21.27 -10.31
CA CYS A 12 16.66 -20.66 -11.13
C CYS A 12 16.77 -19.13 -11.25
N LEU A 13 17.35 -18.44 -10.26
CA LEU A 13 17.55 -16.99 -10.31
C LEU A 13 18.73 -16.57 -11.21
N PHE A 14 19.70 -17.46 -11.44
CA PHE A 14 20.91 -17.16 -12.22
C PHE A 14 20.84 -17.51 -13.72
N PHE A 15 19.92 -18.38 -14.16
CA PHE A 15 19.79 -18.75 -15.58
C PHE A 15 18.93 -17.79 -16.42
N PHE A 16 18.11 -16.93 -15.80
CA PHE A 16 17.34 -15.92 -16.53
C PHE A 16 18.17 -14.69 -16.97
N ALA A 17 19.42 -14.56 -16.53
CA ALA A 17 20.21 -13.34 -16.69
C ALA A 17 20.99 -13.21 -18.03
N ARG A 18 20.94 -14.19 -18.94
CA ARG A 18 21.78 -14.15 -20.18
C ARG A 18 21.04 -14.18 -21.51
N ALA A 19 19.72 -14.26 -21.54
CA ALA A 19 18.96 -14.20 -22.78
C ALA A 19 18.09 -12.94 -22.81
N GLN A 20 18.70 -11.77 -23.04
CA GLN A 20 18.09 -10.61 -23.71
C GLN A 20 19.08 -9.42 -23.65
N ILE A 21 20.07 -9.42 -24.54
CA ILE A 21 20.75 -8.18 -24.92
C ILE A 21 20.39 -7.92 -26.38
N SER A 22 19.84 -6.73 -26.61
CA SER A 22 19.44 -6.15 -27.90
C SER A 22 18.10 -6.60 -28.48
N ALA A 23 17.01 -6.13 -27.88
CA ALA A 23 15.91 -5.58 -28.68
C ALA A 23 16.06 -4.05 -28.67
N GLN A 24 16.62 -3.49 -29.74
CA GLN A 24 16.64 -2.05 -29.98
C GLN A 24 15.19 -1.54 -29.96
N ILE A 25 14.88 -0.59 -29.07
CA ILE A 25 13.58 0.09 -28.97
C ILE A 25 13.38 0.90 -30.26
N ARG A 26 12.92 0.24 -31.32
CA ARG A 26 12.46 0.90 -32.54
C ARG A 26 10.95 1.06 -32.45
N ASN A 27 10.57 2.07 -31.68
CA ASN A 27 9.30 2.83 -31.69
C ASN A 27 9.08 3.39 -30.28
N ALA A 28 9.59 4.60 -30.03
CA ALA A 28 9.24 5.32 -28.82
C ALA A 28 7.75 5.69 -28.89
N PRO A 29 6.95 5.40 -27.85
CA PRO A 29 5.55 5.79 -27.83
C PRO A 29 5.42 7.32 -27.94
N THR A 30 4.60 7.81 -28.87
CA THR A 30 4.34 9.24 -29.12
C THR A 30 3.33 9.85 -28.12
N GLY A 31 3.45 9.49 -26.84
CA GLY A 31 2.55 9.92 -25.77
C GLY A 31 3.01 11.19 -25.05
N LYS A 32 2.08 11.86 -24.36
CA LYS A 32 2.40 12.96 -23.43
C LYS A 32 2.87 12.39 -22.09
N VAL A 33 4.03 12.80 -21.61
CA VAL A 33 4.53 12.48 -20.26
C VAL A 33 3.69 13.24 -19.23
N ARG A 34 3.26 12.53 -18.17
CA ARG A 34 2.60 13.11 -16.99
C ARG A 34 3.39 12.69 -15.74
N THR A 35 3.89 13.68 -15.01
CA THR A 35 4.63 13.45 -13.77
C THR A 35 3.71 13.74 -12.59
N TYR A 36 3.60 12.79 -11.67
CA TYR A 36 2.85 12.90 -10.42
C TYR A 36 3.81 12.72 -9.26
N TYR A 37 3.68 13.54 -8.22
CA TYR A 37 4.43 13.38 -6.98
C TYR A 37 3.48 12.81 -5.94
N ILE A 38 3.67 11.56 -5.53
CA ILE A 38 2.79 10.87 -4.59
C ILE A 38 3.65 10.28 -3.47
N ALA A 39 3.27 10.54 -2.22
CA ALA A 39 3.91 9.94 -1.05
C ALA A 39 2.87 9.27 -0.13
N ALA A 40 3.35 8.37 0.74
CA ALA A 40 2.55 7.70 1.75
C ALA A 40 2.73 8.41 3.10
N ASP A 41 1.67 9.07 3.56
CA ASP A 41 1.66 9.80 4.83
C ASP A 41 1.09 8.94 5.94
N GLU A 42 1.84 8.79 7.03
CA GLU A 42 1.28 8.22 8.26
C GLU A 42 0.35 9.23 8.95
N VAL A 43 -0.89 8.80 9.23
CA VAL A 43 -1.87 9.62 9.95
C VAL A 43 -2.64 8.77 10.95
N ASP A 44 -3.12 9.41 12.02
CA ASP A 44 -4.17 8.84 12.86
C ASP A 44 -5.52 9.09 12.17
N TRP A 45 -6.04 8.05 11.54
CA TRP A 45 -7.29 8.11 10.79
C TRP A 45 -8.48 7.82 11.69
N GLU A 46 -9.40 8.79 11.76
CA GLU A 46 -10.65 8.73 12.51
C GLU A 46 -11.79 8.33 11.56
N PHE A 47 -12.31 7.09 11.70
CA PHE A 47 -13.36 6.56 10.84
C PHE A 47 -14.74 7.15 11.16
N ALA A 48 -14.98 7.56 12.41
CA ALA A 48 -16.27 8.09 12.86
C ALA A 48 -16.05 9.43 13.60
N PRO A 49 -15.70 10.52 12.89
CA PRO A 49 -15.37 11.80 13.51
C PRO A 49 -16.52 12.45 14.28
N THR A 50 -17.76 12.08 13.96
CA THR A 50 -18.97 12.53 14.67
C THR A 50 -19.30 11.65 15.88
N GLY A 51 -18.70 10.46 16.01
CA GLY A 51 -19.00 9.47 17.04
C GLY A 51 -20.41 8.84 16.94
N ALA A 52 -21.16 9.14 15.87
CA ALA A 52 -22.53 8.69 15.67
C ALA A 52 -22.71 8.09 14.28
N ASP A 53 -23.51 7.03 14.19
CA ASP A 53 -23.96 6.50 12.91
C ASP A 53 -24.83 7.54 12.22
N GLN A 54 -24.44 7.94 11.01
CA GLN A 54 -25.12 8.99 10.25
C GLN A 54 -26.45 8.52 9.63
N ILE A 55 -26.77 7.22 9.70
CA ILE A 55 -28.02 6.66 9.19
C ILE A 55 -29.15 6.78 10.21
N ASN A 56 -28.91 6.36 11.46
CA ASN A 56 -29.92 6.34 12.52
C ASN A 56 -29.71 7.39 13.62
N GLY A 57 -28.54 8.06 13.66
CA GLY A 57 -28.19 9.07 14.65
C GLY A 57 -27.79 8.50 16.03
N GLU A 58 -27.74 7.18 16.17
CA GLU A 58 -27.30 6.49 17.38
C GLU A 58 -25.79 6.65 17.57
N ARG A 59 -25.31 6.42 18.80
CA ARG A 59 -23.87 6.34 19.05
C ARG A 59 -23.29 5.21 18.18
N TYR A 60 -22.17 5.49 17.52
CA TYR A 60 -21.53 4.48 16.71
C TYR A 60 -20.97 3.39 17.64
N ASP A 61 -21.53 2.20 17.54
CA ASP A 61 -21.10 1.01 18.28
C ASP A 61 -20.36 0.06 17.34
N PHE A 62 -19.10 -0.20 17.66
CA PHE A 62 -18.26 -1.09 16.86
C PHE A 62 -18.35 -2.55 17.34
N GLU A 63 -18.97 -2.86 18.49
CA GLU A 63 -19.03 -4.25 18.98
C GLU A 63 -19.74 -5.19 17.98
N ASP A 64 -20.73 -4.66 17.25
CA ASP A 64 -21.45 -5.41 16.21
C ASP A 64 -20.87 -5.26 14.80
N ASP A 65 -19.87 -4.38 14.60
CA ASP A 65 -19.23 -4.20 13.30
C ASP A 65 -18.37 -5.42 12.95
N PRO A 66 -18.65 -6.15 11.85
CA PRO A 66 -17.78 -7.24 11.42
C PRO A 66 -16.33 -6.80 11.16
N ALA A 67 -16.08 -5.52 10.87
CA ALA A 67 -14.73 -4.98 10.68
C ALA A 67 -13.95 -4.78 12.00
N SER A 68 -14.61 -4.73 13.15
CA SER A 68 -13.98 -4.61 14.47
C SER A 68 -13.58 -5.98 15.06
N LYS A 69 -14.12 -7.08 14.50
CA LYS A 69 -13.89 -8.45 14.98
C LYS A 69 -12.43 -8.83 14.87
N GLY A 70 -11.79 -9.05 16.03
CA GLY A 70 -10.37 -9.41 16.15
C GLY A 70 -9.42 -8.21 16.29
N THR A 71 -9.94 -6.99 16.45
CA THR A 71 -9.13 -5.83 16.80
C THR A 71 -8.80 -5.82 18.29
N LEU A 72 -7.64 -5.23 18.66
CA LEU A 72 -7.23 -5.08 20.07
C LEU A 72 -8.13 -4.09 20.85
N TYR A 73 -8.81 -3.20 20.12
CA TYR A 73 -9.65 -2.14 20.66
C TYR A 73 -10.95 -2.07 19.86
N PRO A 74 -11.94 -2.94 20.16
CA PRO A 74 -13.18 -3.06 19.40
C PRO A 74 -13.86 -1.71 19.19
N ASN A 75 -13.89 -0.88 20.25
CA ASN A 75 -14.58 0.41 20.26
C ASN A 75 -13.68 1.59 19.86
N SER A 76 -12.49 1.34 19.30
CA SER A 76 -11.65 2.43 18.78
C SER A 76 -12.15 2.86 17.41
N THR A 77 -12.32 4.17 17.24
CA THR A 77 -12.67 4.80 15.97
C THR A 77 -11.42 5.29 15.23
N LYS A 78 -10.29 5.41 15.94
CA LYS A 78 -9.01 5.92 15.46
C LYS A 78 -7.98 4.82 15.26
N TYR A 79 -7.31 4.85 14.12
CA TYR A 79 -6.25 3.90 13.78
C TYR A 79 -5.14 4.57 13.00
N LYS A 80 -3.90 4.20 13.27
CA LYS A 80 -2.76 4.59 12.44
C LYS A 80 -2.90 3.96 11.05
N LYS A 81 -2.83 4.77 10.01
CA LYS A 81 -2.92 4.38 8.59
C LYS A 81 -1.87 5.10 7.77
N ALA A 82 -1.62 4.62 6.54
CA ALA A 82 -0.81 5.28 5.54
C ALA A 82 -1.70 5.71 4.36
N LEU A 83 -1.73 7.01 4.06
CA LEU A 83 -2.52 7.59 2.97
C LEU A 83 -1.62 8.00 1.82
N PHE A 84 -1.98 7.61 0.60
CA PHE A 84 -1.34 8.16 -0.59
C PHE A 84 -1.88 9.55 -0.89
N ARG A 85 -1.01 10.57 -0.88
CA ARG A 85 -1.36 11.96 -1.18
C ARG A 85 -0.56 12.48 -2.36
N GLU A 86 -1.20 13.31 -3.17
CA GLU A 86 -0.55 14.04 -4.25
C GLU A 86 0.14 15.29 -3.72
N TYR A 87 1.31 15.56 -4.28
CA TYR A 87 2.17 16.69 -3.98
C TYR A 87 2.51 17.47 -5.24
N THR A 88 2.93 18.72 -5.05
CA THR A 88 3.23 19.63 -6.15
C THR A 88 4.64 19.45 -6.72
N ASP A 89 5.58 18.95 -5.92
CA ASP A 89 6.98 18.80 -6.29
C ASP A 89 7.64 17.56 -5.68
N ALA A 90 8.89 17.33 -6.05
CA ALA A 90 9.69 16.18 -5.62
C ALA A 90 10.33 16.35 -4.23
N ARG A 91 9.97 17.40 -3.46
CA ARG A 91 10.62 17.64 -2.17
C ARG A 91 10.24 16.54 -1.18
N PRO A 92 11.22 16.02 -0.41
CA PRO A 92 10.92 15.09 0.67
C PRO A 92 10.04 15.74 1.74
N LEU A 93 9.15 14.97 2.34
CA LEU A 93 8.35 15.43 3.47
C LEU A 93 9.24 15.77 4.67
N PRO A 94 8.93 16.82 5.45
CA PRO A 94 9.55 17.03 6.75
C PRO A 94 9.26 15.79 7.63
N ARG A 95 10.32 15.20 8.20
CA ARG A 95 10.23 14.04 9.09
C ARG A 95 9.98 14.46 10.52
#